data_AF-A0ABC8RJ59-F1
#
_entry.id   AF-A0ABC8RJ59-F1
#
_cell.length_a   1.000
_cell.length_b   1.000
_cell.length_c   1.000
_cell.angle_alpha   90.00
_cell.angle_beta   90.00
_cell.angle_gamma   90.00
#
_symmetry.space_group_name_H-M   'P 1'
#
loop_
_entity.id
_entity.type
_entity.pdbx_description
1 polymer ?
#
loop_
_entity_poly.entity_id
_entity_poly.type
_entity_poly.pdbx_seq_one_letter_code
_entity_poly.pdbx_strand_id
1 'polypeptide(L)'
;MERATSKKGAGPARPFFGNDSLLFLGANASEARVVKNILQIYETVSGQKINNEKSTMVCNCNTPEYKALEIQGILGVQLVE
;
A
#
# COMPACT_ATOMS: atom_id res chain seq x y z
N MET A 1 46.02 -13.56 -30.25
CA MET A 1 45.70 -13.52 -28.81
C MET A 1 44.39 -12.77 -28.67
N GLU A 2 43.32 -13.55 -28.54
CA GLU A 2 41.93 -13.10 -28.53
C GLU A 2 41.57 -12.46 -27.18
N ARG A 3 40.92 -11.29 -27.21
CA ARG A 3 40.18 -10.77 -26.05
C ARG A 3 38.77 -10.45 -26.51
N ALA A 4 37.94 -11.48 -26.53
CA ALA A 4 36.49 -11.34 -26.59
C ALA A 4 36.01 -10.73 -25.25
N THR A 5 35.73 -9.43 -25.23
CA THR A 5 34.96 -8.84 -24.12
C THR A 5 33.48 -9.05 -24.39
N SER A 6 32.94 -10.14 -23.84
CA SER A 6 31.51 -10.42 -23.79
C SER A 6 30.82 -9.39 -22.89
N LYS A 7 30.20 -8.36 -23.48
CA LYS A 7 29.24 -7.51 -22.79
C LYS A 7 27.90 -8.24 -22.75
N LYS A 8 27.63 -8.97 -21.66
CA LYS A 8 26.31 -9.53 -21.39
C LYS A 8 25.29 -8.39 -21.34
N GLY A 9 24.28 -8.44 -22.21
CA GLY A 9 23.22 -7.46 -22.27
C GLY A 9 22.46 -7.38 -20.96
N ALA A 10 22.49 -6.20 -20.32
CA ALA A 10 21.49 -5.83 -19.35
C ALA A 10 20.21 -5.54 -20.16
N GLY A 11 19.35 -6.54 -20.31
CA GLY A 11 17.98 -6.30 -20.76
C GLY A 11 17.31 -5.27 -19.85
N PRO A 12 16.31 -4.53 -20.32
CA PRO A 12 15.65 -3.51 -19.52
C PRO A 12 15.17 -4.17 -18.22
N ALA A 13 15.67 -3.68 -17.08
CA ALA A 13 15.11 -4.03 -15.79
C ALA A 13 13.62 -3.67 -15.89
N ARG A 14 12.76 -4.69 -16.03
CA ARG A 14 11.31 -4.46 -16.01
C ARG A 14 11.07 -3.74 -14.70
N PRO A 15 10.48 -2.54 -14.71
CA PRO A 15 9.96 -1.95 -13.49
C PRO A 15 9.09 -3.05 -12.88
N PHE A 16 9.48 -3.55 -11.71
CA PHE A 16 8.56 -4.38 -10.94
C PHE A 16 7.30 -3.53 -10.86
N PHE A 17 6.22 -4.01 -11.47
CA PHE A 17 4.90 -3.41 -11.32
C PHE A 17 4.73 -3.18 -9.83
N GLY A 18 4.46 -1.93 -9.46
CA GLY A 18 4.46 -1.50 -8.07
C GLY A 18 3.74 -2.51 -7.21
N ASN A 19 4.29 -2.77 -6.03
CA ASN A 19 3.65 -3.48 -4.93
C ASN A 19 2.46 -2.66 -4.38
N ASP A 20 1.58 -2.21 -5.27
CA ASP A 20 0.39 -1.44 -4.98
C ASP A 20 -0.71 -2.44 -4.64
N SER A 21 -0.97 -2.59 -3.34
CA SER A 21 -2.03 -3.43 -2.83
C SER A 21 -3.28 -2.59 -2.62
N LEU A 22 -4.43 -3.03 -3.12
CA LEU A 22 -5.72 -2.41 -2.87
C LEU A 22 -6.47 -3.22 -1.81
N LEU A 23 -6.97 -2.54 -0.79
CA LEU A 23 -7.72 -3.15 0.32
C LEU A 23 -9.15 -2.64 0.29
N PHE A 24 -10.10 -3.57 0.29
CA PHE A 24 -11.53 -3.26 0.44
C PHE A 24 -11.95 -3.63 1.86
N LEU A 25 -12.50 -2.66 2.58
CA LEU A 25 -13.11 -2.86 3.89
C LEU A 25 -14.43 -2.10 3.94
N GLY A 26 -15.37 -2.55 4.80
CA GLY A 26 -16.57 -1.79 5.05
C GLY A 26 -16.26 -0.47 5.77
N ALA A 27 -17.13 0.52 5.60
CA ALA A 27 -17.01 1.82 6.23
C ALA A 27 -17.34 1.76 7.74
N ASN A 28 -16.54 1.01 8.49
CA ASN A 28 -16.74 0.71 9.90
C ASN A 28 -15.42 0.79 10.67
N ALA A 29 -15.45 1.48 11.82
CA ALA A 29 -14.29 1.67 12.68
C ALA A 29 -13.62 0.36 13.11
N SER A 30 -14.45 -0.66 13.39
CA SER A 30 -13.96 -1.98 13.81
C SER A 30 -13.14 -2.65 12.72
N GLU A 31 -13.63 -2.61 11.47
CA GLU A 31 -12.91 -3.21 10.34
C GLU A 31 -11.63 -2.45 10.05
N ALA A 32 -11.65 -1.11 10.12
CA ALA A 32 -10.45 -0.28 9.99
C ALA A 32 -9.37 -0.64 11.01
N ARG A 33 -9.75 -0.89 12.27
CA ARG A 33 -8.82 -1.33 13.32
C ARG A 33 -8.24 -2.72 13.04
N VAL A 34 -9.06 -3.65 12.55
CA VAL A 34 -8.60 -4.99 12.16
C VAL A 34 -7.59 -4.88 11.02
N VAL A 35 -7.89 -4.09 9.98
CA VAL A 35 -6.99 -3.87 8.86
C VAL A 35 -5.68 -3.25 9.33
N LYS A 36 -5.73 -2.21 10.17
CA LYS A 36 -4.52 -1.63 10.78
C LYS A 36 -3.67 -2.68 11.49
N ASN A 37 -4.29 -3.56 12.27
CA ASN A 37 -3.58 -4.62 12.97
C ASN A 37 -2.92 -5.61 11.99
N ILE A 38 -3.63 -6.00 10.93
CA ILE A 38 -3.08 -6.88 9.87
C ILE A 38 -1.87 -6.21 9.19
N LEU A 39 -1.98 -4.91 8.89
CA LEU A 39 -0.89 -4.13 8.31
C LEU A 39 0.32 -4.11 9.24
N GLN A 40 0.15 -3.87 10.54
CA GLN A 40 1.24 -3.90 11.52
C GLN A 40 1.89 -5.29 11.66
N ILE A 41 1.09 -6.36 11.64
CA ILE A 41 1.60 -7.73 11.65
C ILE A 41 2.39 -8.01 10.38
N TYR A 42 1.88 -7.58 9.21
CA TYR A 42 2.58 -7.70 7.95
C TYR A 42 3.92 -6.97 7.97
N GLU A 43 3.96 -5.74 8.50
CA GLU A 43 5.21 -4.99 8.66
C GLU A 43 6.22 -5.72 9.54
N THR A 44 5.75 -6.32 10.63
CA THR A 44 6.58 -7.04 11.60
C THR A 44 7.14 -8.34 11.02
N VAL A 45 6.30 -9.13 10.36
CA VAL A 45 6.67 -10.46 9.85
C VAL A 45 7.42 -10.36 8.52
N SER A 46 7.02 -9.46 7.64
CA SER A 46 7.66 -9.29 6.34
C SER A 46 8.92 -8.42 6.40
N GLY A 47 9.10 -7.60 7.44
CA GLY A 47 10.15 -6.57 7.51
C GLY A 47 9.96 -5.42 6.50
N GLN A 48 8.81 -5.39 5.80
CA GLN A 48 8.47 -4.36 4.84
C GLN A 48 7.62 -3.29 5.52
N LYS A 49 8.09 -2.04 5.56
CA LYS A 49 7.28 -0.92 6.06
C LYS A 49 6.23 -0.51 5.04
N ILE A 50 5.01 -0.29 5.52
CA ILE A 50 3.94 0.25 4.70
C ILE A 50 4.09 1.76 4.70
N ASN A 51 4.18 2.32 3.50
CA ASN A 51 4.32 3.76 3.32
C ASN A 51 2.94 4.41 3.32
N ASN A 52 2.48 4.81 4.51
CA ASN A 52 1.18 5.49 4.67
C ASN A 52 1.08 6.83 3.92
N GLU A 53 2.19 7.46 3.55
CA GLU A 53 2.19 8.69 2.74
C GLU A 53 1.88 8.41 1.27
N LYS A 54 2.22 7.21 0.79
CA LYS A 54 1.86 6.73 -0.55
C LYS A 54 0.54 5.97 -0.58
N SER A 55 0.08 5.47 0.57
CA SER A 55 -1.22 4.81 0.68
C SER A 55 -2.34 5.84 0.70
N THR A 56 -3.31 5.64 -0.18
CA THR A 56 -4.52 6.46 -0.27
C THR A 56 -5.74 5.63 0.12
N MET A 57 -6.73 6.30 0.68
CA MET A 57 -8.03 5.74 1.00
C MET A 57 -9.08 6.47 0.19
N VAL A 58 -10.00 5.70 -0.39
CA VAL A 58 -11.15 6.23 -1.13
C VAL A 58 -12.42 5.74 -0.45
N CYS A 59 -13.37 6.63 -0.22
CA CYS A 59 -14.69 6.29 0.30
C CYS A 59 -15.73 6.39 -0.82
N ASN A 60 -16.70 5.47 -0.82
CA ASN A 60 -17.88 5.63 -1.67
C ASN A 60 -18.73 6.82 -1.18
N CYS A 61 -19.43 7.50 -2.09
CA CYS A 61 -20.34 8.63 -1.81
C CYS A 61 -21.42 8.31 -0.76
N ASN A 62 -21.71 7.03 -0.53
CA ASN A 62 -22.68 6.59 0.47
C ASN A 62 -22.08 6.52 1.90
N THR A 63 -20.78 6.78 2.05
CA THR A 63 -20.10 6.82 3.35
C THR A 63 -20.18 8.24 3.90
N PRO A 64 -20.80 8.45 5.06
CA PRO A 64 -20.87 9.78 5.64
C PRO A 64 -19.47 10.26 6.05
N GLU A 65 -19.19 11.54 5.86
CA GLU A 65 -17.88 12.16 6.06
C GLU A 65 -17.29 11.87 7.44
N TYR A 66 -18.11 11.95 8.51
CA TYR A 66 -17.64 11.66 9.87
C TYR A 66 -17.05 10.24 10.02
N LYS A 67 -17.57 9.26 9.28
CA LYS A 67 -17.02 7.89 9.28
C LYS A 67 -15.74 7.80 8.47
N ALA A 68 -15.68 8.49 7.33
CA ALA A 68 -14.48 8.55 6.50
C ALA A 68 -13.32 9.15 7.30
N LEU A 69 -13.56 10.24 8.02
CA LEU A 69 -12.59 10.89 8.92
C LEU A 69 -12.19 9.99 10.10
N GLU A 70 -13.14 9.26 10.70
CA GLU A 70 -12.84 8.32 11.77
C GLU A 70 -11.91 7.19 11.29
N ILE A 71 -12.23 6.60 10.12
CA ILE A 71 -11.43 5.53 9.51
C ILE A 71 -10.06 6.06 9.07
N GLN A 72 -10.01 7.28 8.53
CA GLN A 72 -8.77 7.95 8.17
C GLN A 72 -7.86 8.13 9.40
N GLY A 73 -8.42 8.60 10.52
CA GLY A 73 -7.67 8.73 11.78
C GLY A 73 -7.18 7.40 12.33
N ILE A 74 -7.93 6.31 12.11
CA ILE A 74 -7.49 4.97 12.48
C ILE A 74 -6.34 4.52 11.57
N LEU A 75 -6.50 4.57 10.25
CA LEU A 75 -5.52 4.02 9.30
C LEU A 75 -4.28 4.92 9.12
N GLY A 76 -4.39 6.23 9.33
CA GLY A 76 -3.29 7.18 9.21
C GLY A 76 -2.86 7.46 7.76
N VAL A 77 -3.79 7.33 6.82
CA VAL A 77 -3.56 7.48 5.37
C VAL A 77 -4.26 8.73 4.81
N GLN A 78 -3.89 9.15 3.60
CA GLN A 78 -4.54 10.27 2.93
C GLN A 78 -5.93 9.85 2.41
N LEU A 79 -6.98 10.58 2.77
CA LEU A 79 -8.30 10.42 2.18
C LEU A 79 -8.30 11.19 0.85
N VAL A 80 -8.63 10.50 -0.23
CA VAL A 80 -8.77 11.08 -1.57
C VAL A 80 -10.25 11.04 -1.94
N GLU A 81 -10.73 12.16 -2.47
CA GLU A 81 -12.12 12.38 -2.91
C GLU A 81 -12.41 11.71 -4.26
#